data_AF-A0AAD7CYB9-F1
#
_entry.id   AF-A0AAD7CYB9-F1
#
_cell.length_a   1.000
_cell.length_b   1.000
_cell.length_c   1.000
_cell.angle_alpha   90.00
_cell.angle_beta   90.00
_cell.angle_gamma   90.00
#
_symmetry.space_group_name_H-M   'P 1'
#
loop_
_entity.id
_entity.type
_entity.pdbx_description
1 polymer ?
#
loop_
_entity_poly.entity_id
_entity_poly.type
_entity_poly.pdbx_seq_one_letter_code
_entity_poly.pdbx_strand_id
1 'polypeptide(L)'
;MSKYAPHRQTNRARATPSTICQKCLKTGHFIYECKSPRPYVSRPSRTQQLENPSVLAKLKAAGKPSVEVPEEFKQKYAVFIRVQSGVRRPE
;
A
#
# COMPACT_ATOMS: atom_id res chain seq x y z
N MET A 1 -5.22 20.31 22.20
CA MET A 1 -6.24 19.66 21.34
C MET A 1 -6.27 20.38 20.00
N SER A 2 -6.05 19.70 18.88
CA SER A 2 -5.82 20.34 17.57
C SER A 2 -7.10 20.93 16.98
N LYS A 3 -7.02 22.19 16.52
CA LYS A 3 -8.12 22.95 15.88
C LYS A 3 -8.52 22.45 14.48
N TYR A 4 -7.82 21.45 13.94
CA TYR A 4 -7.96 21.00 12.55
C TYR A 4 -8.81 19.73 12.37
N ALA A 5 -9.31 19.12 13.46
CA ALA A 5 -10.17 17.94 13.36
C ALA A 5 -11.64 18.37 13.46
N PRO A 6 -12.47 18.19 12.41
CA PRO A 6 -13.89 18.52 12.49
C PRO A 6 -14.58 17.61 13.53
N HIS A 7 -15.14 18.22 14.57
CA HIS A 7 -15.99 17.51 15.53
C HIS A 7 -17.34 17.22 14.87
N ARG A 8 -17.48 16.03 14.30
CA ARG A 8 -18.74 15.59 13.69
C ARG A 8 -19.74 15.25 14.80
N GLN A 9 -20.68 16.15 15.05
CA GLN A 9 -21.81 15.91 15.94
C GLN A 9 -22.72 14.83 15.34
N THR A 10 -22.70 13.61 15.89
CA THR A 10 -23.54 12.51 15.42
C THR A 10 -24.89 12.55 16.13
N ASN A 11 -25.85 13.28 15.54
CA ASN A 11 -27.26 13.01 15.80
C ASN A 11 -27.50 11.51 15.52
N ARG A 12 -28.09 10.79 16.48
CA ARG A 12 -28.23 9.32 16.48
C ARG A 12 -29.20 8.85 15.39
N ALA A 13 -28.75 8.90 14.15
CA ALA A 13 -29.41 8.28 13.01
C ALA A 13 -29.15 6.77 13.06
N ARG A 14 -30.20 5.98 12.77
CA ARG A 14 -30.10 4.53 12.51
C ARG A 14 -28.94 4.28 11.53
N ALA A 15 -28.17 3.22 11.75
CA ALA A 15 -27.07 2.86 10.85
C ALA A 15 -27.57 2.78 9.41
N THR A 16 -26.93 3.51 8.50
CA THR A 16 -27.21 3.40 7.06
C THR A 16 -26.59 2.09 6.54
N PRO A 17 -27.07 1.54 5.41
CA PRO A 17 -26.44 0.39 4.78
C PRO A 17 -24.98 0.67 4.34
N SER A 18 -24.57 1.94 4.27
CA SER A 18 -23.19 2.37 4.00
C SER A 18 -22.32 2.53 5.26
N THR A 19 -22.89 2.41 6.46
CA THR A 19 -22.14 2.53 7.72
C THR A 19 -21.25 1.31 7.91
N ILE A 20 -19.93 1.51 7.94
CA ILE A 20 -18.93 0.45 8.13
C ILE A 20 -18.58 0.31 9.62
N CYS A 21 -18.69 -0.89 10.16
CA CYS A 21 -18.27 -1.21 11.51
C CYS A 21 -16.75 -1.36 11.61
N GLN A 22 -16.09 -0.55 12.45
CA GLN A 22 -14.64 -0.62 12.65
C GLN A 22 -14.14 -1.91 13.32
N LYS A 23 -15.03 -2.68 13.96
CA LYS A 23 -14.67 -3.94 14.66
C LYS A 23 -14.64 -5.14 13.71
N CYS A 24 -15.65 -5.29 12.86
CA CYS A 24 -15.78 -6.45 11.96
C CYS A 24 -15.62 -6.13 10.47
N LEU A 25 -15.47 -4.85 10.12
CA LEU A 25 -15.35 -4.33 8.75
C LEU A 25 -16.56 -4.60 7.84
N LYS A 26 -17.68 -5.06 8.40
CA LYS A 26 -18.95 -5.23 7.68
C LYS A 26 -19.79 -3.96 7.71
N THR A 27 -20.70 -3.84 6.76
CA THR A 27 -21.64 -2.72 6.68
C THR A 27 -22.94 -2.97 7.46
N GLY A 28 -23.69 -1.91 7.71
CA GLY A 28 -25.08 -1.97 8.20
C GLY A 28 -25.26 -1.86 9.72
N HIS A 29 -24.20 -1.65 10.50
CA HIS A 29 -24.30 -1.46 11.95
C HIS A 29 -23.13 -0.65 12.52
N PHE A 30 -23.34 -0.05 13.69
CA PHE A 30 -22.29 0.64 14.43
C PHE A 30 -21.49 -0.33 15.30
N ILE A 31 -20.30 0.12 15.73
CA ILE A 31 -19.37 -0.71 16.52
C ILE A 31 -19.96 -1.25 17.83
N TYR A 32 -20.86 -0.49 18.47
CA TYR A 32 -21.47 -0.88 19.75
C TYR A 32 -22.53 -1.99 19.60
N GLU A 33 -23.05 -2.23 18.40
CA GLU A 33 -24.02 -3.30 18.11
C GLU A 33 -23.32 -4.58 17.59
N CYS A 34 -22.01 -4.52 17.34
CA CYS A 34 -21.26 -5.56 16.66
C CYS A 34 -20.97 -6.79 17.55
N LYS A 35 -21.73 -7.86 17.30
CA LYS A 35 -21.55 -9.19 17.93
C LYS A 35 -20.45 -10.04 17.28
N SER A 36 -20.04 -9.74 16.05
CA SER A 36 -19.01 -10.53 15.35
C SER A 36 -17.61 -10.37 15.97
N PRO A 37 -16.78 -11.43 15.95
CA PRO A 37 -15.38 -11.33 16.33
C PRO A 37 -14.59 -10.44 15.36
N ARG A 38 -13.45 -9.91 15.80
CA ARG A 38 -12.55 -9.11 14.96
C ARG A 38 -11.83 -10.03 13.96
N PRO A 39 -12.03 -9.88 12.65
CA PRO A 39 -11.27 -10.66 11.67
C PRO A 39 -9.81 -10.21 11.69
N TYR A 40 -8.88 -11.17 11.72
CA TYR A 40 -7.47 -10.88 11.52
C TYR A 40 -7.21 -10.77 10.02
N VAL A 41 -7.05 -9.54 9.53
CA VAL A 41 -6.75 -9.27 8.13
C VAL A 41 -5.29 -8.84 8.06
N SER A 42 -4.47 -9.60 7.33
CA SER A 42 -3.09 -9.19 7.05
C SER A 42 -3.11 -7.99 6.11
N ARG A 43 -2.29 -6.98 6.42
CA ARG A 43 -2.01 -5.91 5.46
C ARG A 43 -1.01 -6.46 4.46
N PRO A 44 -1.30 -6.43 3.14
CA PRO A 44 -0.33 -6.87 2.14
C PRO A 44 0.90 -5.98 2.20
N SER A 45 2.08 -6.58 2.02
CA SER A 45 3.34 -5.85 1.96
C SER A 45 3.37 -4.92 0.75
N ARG A 46 4.24 -3.91 0.77
CA ARG A 46 4.42 -2.99 -0.37
C ARG A 46 4.78 -3.74 -1.66
N THR A 47 5.60 -4.80 -1.59
CA THR A 47 5.96 -5.62 -2.74
C THR A 47 4.75 -6.38 -3.28
N GLN A 48 3.98 -7.01 -2.39
CA GLN A 48 2.75 -7.73 -2.75
C GLN A 48 1.68 -6.81 -3.35
N GLN A 49 1.65 -5.54 -2.95
CA GLN A 49 0.77 -4.55 -3.57
C GLN A 49 1.17 -4.22 -5.00
N LEU A 50 2.48 -4.12 -5.26
CA LEU A 50 3.03 -3.81 -6.58
C LEU A 50 2.93 -4.99 -7.55
N GLU A 51 2.86 -6.22 -7.06
CA GLU A 51 2.67 -7.43 -7.89
C GLU A 51 1.26 -7.56 -8.47
N ASN A 52 0.29 -6.79 -7.98
CA ASN A 52 -1.09 -6.84 -8.49
C ASN A 52 -1.14 -6.42 -9.97
N PRO A 53 -1.72 -7.24 -10.86
CA PRO A 53 -1.70 -6.97 -12.30
C PRO A 53 -2.40 -5.66 -12.67
N SER A 54 -3.44 -5.28 -11.93
CA SER A 54 -4.17 -4.03 -12.12
C SER A 54 -3.35 -2.78 -11.74
N VAL A 55 -2.48 -2.90 -10.73
CA VAL A 55 -1.57 -1.83 -10.29
C VAL A 55 -0.40 -1.74 -11.27
N LEU A 56 0.17 -2.87 -11.68
CA LEU A 56 1.24 -2.94 -12.68
C LEU A 56 0.82 -2.31 -14.01
N ALA A 57 -0.39 -2.62 -14.51
CA ALA A 57 -0.88 -2.03 -15.76
C ALA A 57 -0.96 -0.50 -15.67
N LYS A 58 -1.46 0.04 -14.54
CA LYS A 58 -1.50 1.49 -14.30
C LYS A 58 -0.11 2.11 -14.21
N LEU A 59 0.83 1.44 -13.54
CA LEU A 59 2.21 1.91 -13.41
C LEU A 59 2.95 1.89 -14.75
N LYS A 60 2.73 0.87 -15.60
CA LYS A 60 3.30 0.80 -16.95
C LYS A 60 2.73 1.88 -17.86
N ALA A 61 1.42 2.15 -17.77
CA ALA A 61 0.78 3.24 -18.52
C ALA A 61 1.28 4.63 -18.06
N ALA A 62 1.52 4.80 -16.76
CA ALA A 62 2.15 6.00 -16.19
C ALA A 62 3.69 6.01 -16.34
N GLY A 63 4.27 4.93 -16.87
CA GLY A 63 5.71 4.65 -16.89
C GLY A 63 6.50 5.39 -17.97
N LYS A 64 6.02 6.54 -18.45
CA LYS A 64 6.87 7.49 -19.14
C LYS A 64 7.56 8.33 -18.05
N PRO A 65 8.81 8.00 -17.65
CA PRO A 65 9.54 8.87 -16.73
C PRO A 65 9.59 10.26 -17.36
N SER A 66 9.12 11.28 -16.63
CA SER A 66 9.11 12.67 -17.13
C SER A 66 10.51 13.24 -17.30
N VAL A 67 11.53 12.52 -16.83
CA VAL A 67 12.94 12.89 -16.93
C VAL A 67 13.60 11.90 -17.89
N GLU A 68 14.09 12.43 -19.01
CA GLU A 68 14.98 11.72 -19.91
C GLU A 68 16.18 11.24 -19.11
N VAL A 69 16.28 9.92 -18.90
CA VAL A 69 17.40 9.32 -18.16
C VAL A 69 18.66 9.55 -19.00
N PRO A 70 19.63 10.35 -18.54
CA PRO A 70 20.87 10.58 -19.27
C PRO A 70 21.57 9.25 -19.54
N GLU A 71 22.24 9.12 -20.68
CA GLU A 71 22.89 7.88 -21.11
C GLU A 71 23.93 7.36 -20.10
N GLU A 72 24.48 8.26 -19.28
CA GLU A 72 25.39 7.94 -18.17
C GLU A 72 24.80 7.00 -17.10
N PHE A 73 23.47 7.01 -16.92
CA PHE A 73 22.79 6.15 -15.95
C PHE A 73 22.39 4.78 -16.52
N LYS A 74 22.45 4.59 -17.85
CA LYS A 74 22.11 3.31 -18.49
C LYS A 74 23.23 2.27 -18.39
N GLN A 75 24.44 2.67 -17.99
CA GLN A 75 25.63 1.81 -18.03
C GLN A 75 26.32 1.62 -16.66
N LYS A 76 25.67 1.05 -15.62
CA LYS A 76 26.41 0.62 -14.41
C LYS A 76 25.94 -0.69 -13.76
N TYR A 77 25.19 -1.55 -14.46
CA TYR A 77 24.95 -2.93 -14.00
C TYR A 77 25.98 -3.94 -14.54
N ALA A 78 27.22 -3.51 -14.79
CA ALA A 78 28.32 -4.44 -15.01
C ALA A 78 28.97 -4.95 -13.70
N VAL A 79 28.47 -4.55 -12.53
CA VAL A 79 29.13 -4.83 -11.24
C VAL A 79 28.54 -6.04 -10.49
N PHE A 80 27.40 -6.61 -10.91
CA PHE A 80 26.78 -7.73 -10.19
C PHE A 80 27.22 -9.13 -10.67
N ILE A 81 27.83 -9.27 -11.86
CA ILE A 81 28.27 -10.58 -12.38
C ILE A 81 29.59 -11.06 -11.73
N ARG A 82 30.28 -10.23 -10.93
CA ARG A 82 31.55 -10.62 -10.31
C ARG A 82 31.42 -11.55 -9.09
N VAL A 83 30.20 -11.77 -8.57
CA VAL A 83 29.97 -12.72 -7.47
C VAL A 83 30.13 -14.17 -7.93
N GLN A 84 29.95 -14.48 -9.22
CA GLN A 84 30.10 -15.86 -9.72
C GLN A 84 31.55 -16.30 -10.01
N SER A 85 32.50 -15.37 -10.13
CA SER A 85 33.86 -15.70 -10.62
C SER A 85 34.94 -15.83 -9.53
N GLY A 86 34.60 -15.90 -8.24
CA GLY A 86 35.47 -16.47 -7.19
C GLY A 86 36.86 -15.84 -6.96
N VAL A 87 37.14 -14.61 -7.39
CA VAL A 87 38.44 -13.96 -7.11
C VAL A 87 38.36 -13.19 -5.79
N ARG A 88 38.98 -13.73 -4.73
CA ARG A 88 39.13 -13.06 -3.42
C ARG A 88 39.97 -11.79 -3.58
N ARG A 89 39.54 -10.68 -2.95
CA ARG A 89 40.35 -9.45 -2.87
C ARG A 89 41.59 -9.72 -2.00
N PRO A 90 42.79 -9.25 -2.37
CA PRO A 90 43.93 -9.19 -1.44
C PRO A 90 43.69 -8.11 -0.38
N GLU A 91 44.33 -8.31 0.79
CA GLU A 91 44.18 -7.55 2.04
C GLU A 91 44.40 -6.04 1.93
#